data_AF-A0A969E5W3-F1
#
_entry.id   AF-A0A969E5W3-F1
#
_cell.length_a   1.000
_cell.length_b   1.000
_cell.length_c   1.000
_cell.angle_alpha   90.00
_cell.angle_beta   90.00
_cell.angle_gamma   90.00
#
_symmetry.space_group_name_H-M   'P 1'
#
loop_
_entity.id
_entity.type
_entity.pdbx_description
1 polymer ?
#
loop_
_entity_poly.entity_id
_entity_poly.type
_entity_poly.pdbx_seq_one_letter_code
_entity_poly.pdbx_strand_id
1 'polypeptide(L)'
;MFIQNIDCQIVVSVSPIRHLRDGLVENNRSKAALLLAADALSEHFERVHYFPAYELVMDDLRDYRFFEPDMMHPSQQAIDYVWQYFAHTFFSKNTRDLVQEIEKINTMRAHRPMKMDTPQYHQFANSLKAKAEVLTARFPFLSF
;
A
#
# COMPACT_ATOMS: atom_id res chain seq x y z
N MET A 1 -1.51 -10.44 -30.46
CA MET A 1 -2.10 -11.51 -29.63
C MET A 1 -1.95 -11.07 -28.18
N PHE A 2 -2.98 -10.47 -27.59
CA PHE A 2 -2.94 -10.10 -26.17
C PHE A 2 -3.15 -11.36 -25.35
N ILE A 3 -2.20 -11.69 -24.48
CA ILE A 3 -2.34 -12.80 -23.54
C ILE A 3 -3.39 -12.34 -22.52
N GLN A 4 -4.64 -12.79 -22.69
CA GLN A 4 -5.67 -12.64 -21.67
C GLN A 4 -5.38 -13.66 -20.58
N ASN A 5 -4.86 -13.21 -19.44
CA ASN A 5 -4.85 -14.02 -18.24
C ASN A 5 -6.29 -14.08 -17.71
N ILE A 6 -7.00 -15.14 -18.12
CA ILE A 6 -8.43 -15.32 -17.88
C ILE A 6 -8.76 -15.50 -16.39
N ASP A 7 -7.81 -15.65 -15.47
CA ASP A 7 -8.13 -15.80 -14.04
C ASP A 7 -7.75 -14.58 -13.18
N CYS A 8 -7.36 -13.48 -13.80
CA CYS A 8 -6.95 -12.27 -13.10
C CYS A 8 -8.15 -11.57 -12.42
N GLN A 9 -7.98 -11.21 -11.14
CA GLN A 9 -8.86 -10.28 -10.42
C GLN A 9 -8.27 -8.88 -10.54
N ILE A 10 -9.11 -7.89 -10.83
CA ILE A 10 -8.69 -6.49 -11.01
C ILE A 10 -9.29 -5.67 -9.88
N VAL A 11 -8.46 -4.91 -9.18
CA VAL A 11 -8.91 -3.92 -8.20
C VAL A 11 -8.73 -2.54 -8.80
N VAL A 12 -9.81 -1.77 -8.86
CA VAL A 12 -9.82 -0.36 -9.27
C VAL A 12 -10.05 0.53 -8.06
N SER A 13 -9.42 1.70 -8.03
CA SER A 13 -9.52 2.66 -6.94
C SER A 13 -9.34 4.07 -7.49
N VAL A 14 -9.99 5.05 -6.86
CA VAL A 14 -9.74 6.46 -7.14
C VAL A 14 -8.74 6.99 -6.11
N SER A 15 -7.71 7.69 -6.57
CA SER A 15 -6.70 8.28 -5.68
C SER A 15 -7.28 9.46 -4.88
N PRO A 16 -6.98 9.58 -3.57
CA PRO A 16 -7.40 10.72 -2.75
C PRO A 16 -6.58 12.01 -2.97
N ILE A 17 -5.57 11.98 -3.86
CA ILE A 17 -4.76 13.16 -4.16
C ILE A 17 -5.65 14.29 -4.72
N ARG A 18 -5.47 15.50 -4.18
CA ARG A 18 -6.17 16.71 -4.62
C ARG A 18 -5.38 17.41 -5.73
N HIS A 19 -5.96 17.49 -6.93
CA HIS A 19 -5.37 18.18 -8.07
C HIS A 19 -5.77 19.67 -8.06
N LEU A 20 -5.25 20.42 -7.09
CA LEU A 20 -5.65 21.81 -6.84
C LEU A 20 -5.27 22.78 -7.97
N ARG A 21 -4.27 22.43 -8.78
CA ARG A 21 -3.80 23.24 -9.92
C ARG A 21 -4.87 23.43 -10.99
N ASP A 22 -5.77 22.45 -11.14
CA ASP A 22 -6.83 22.48 -12.14
C ASP A 22 -8.10 23.17 -11.64
N GLY A 23 -8.14 23.52 -10.34
CA GLY A 23 -9.31 24.09 -9.67
C GLY A 23 -10.05 23.08 -8.80
N LEU A 24 -10.64 23.56 -7.69
CA LEU A 24 -11.38 22.71 -6.75
C LEU A 24 -12.61 22.05 -7.40
N VAL A 25 -13.28 22.78 -8.29
CA VAL A 25 -14.48 22.31 -8.99
C VAL A 25 -14.13 21.21 -9.98
N GLU A 26 -13.06 21.41 -10.74
CA GLU A 26 -12.53 20.50 -11.76
C GLU A 26 -11.98 19.22 -11.11
N ASN A 27 -11.27 19.35 -9.99
CA ASN A 27 -10.87 18.22 -9.17
C ASN A 27 -12.10 17.40 -8.76
N ASN A 28 -13.14 18.03 -8.20
CA ASN A 28 -14.32 17.28 -7.75
C ASN A 28 -15.07 16.63 -8.91
N ARG A 29 -15.20 17.31 -10.05
CA ARG A 29 -15.84 16.75 -11.26
C ARG A 29 -15.06 15.56 -11.81
N SER A 30 -13.74 15.66 -11.89
CA SER A 30 -12.90 14.55 -12.38
C SER A 30 -12.93 13.35 -11.43
N LYS A 31 -12.90 13.57 -10.10
CA LYS A 31 -13.07 12.48 -9.12
C LYS A 31 -14.44 11.84 -9.23
N ALA A 32 -15.52 12.63 -9.33
CA ALA A 32 -16.87 12.09 -9.51
C ALA A 32 -16.98 11.23 -10.79
N ALA A 33 -16.40 11.69 -11.90
CA ALA A 33 -16.37 10.91 -13.14
C ALA A 33 -15.59 9.59 -12.99
N LEU A 34 -14.45 9.61 -12.31
CA LEU A 34 -13.66 8.40 -12.04
C LEU A 34 -14.38 7.43 -11.09
N LEU A 35 -15.08 7.94 -10.08
CA LEU A 35 -15.88 7.13 -9.15
C LEU A 35 -17.02 6.42 -9.88
N LEU A 36 -17.79 7.15 -10.70
CA LEU A 36 -18.83 6.57 -11.54
C LEU A 36 -18.28 5.53 -12.53
N ALA A 37 -17.12 5.80 -13.12
CA ALA A 37 -16.47 4.84 -14.01
C ALA A 37 -16.02 3.58 -13.26
N ALA A 38 -15.43 3.71 -12.08
CA ALA A 38 -15.01 2.59 -11.26
C ALA A 38 -16.20 1.73 -10.82
N ASP A 39 -17.29 2.38 -10.38
CA ASP A 39 -18.55 1.74 -10.02
C ASP A 39 -19.13 0.96 -11.19
N ALA A 40 -19.30 1.61 -12.34
CA ALA A 40 -19.80 0.95 -13.57
C ALA A 40 -18.93 -0.24 -13.98
N LEU A 41 -17.59 -0.14 -13.87
CA LEU A 41 -16.69 -1.26 -14.16
C LEU A 41 -16.89 -2.42 -13.19
N SER A 42 -17.03 -2.14 -11.89
CA SER A 42 -17.24 -3.18 -10.88
C SER A 42 -18.63 -3.84 -10.96
N GLU A 43 -19.66 -3.11 -11.40
CA GLU A 43 -21.00 -3.67 -11.61
C GLU A 43 -21.07 -4.55 -12.88
N HIS A 44 -20.40 -4.12 -13.96
CA HIS A 44 -20.49 -4.82 -15.25
C HIS A 44 -19.55 -6.02 -15.37
N PHE A 45 -18.46 -6.05 -14.60
CA PHE A 45 -17.45 -7.11 -14.69
C PHE A 45 -17.24 -7.77 -13.32
N GLU A 46 -17.67 -9.02 -13.19
CA GLU A 46 -17.60 -9.82 -11.94
C GLU A 46 -16.20 -9.88 -11.29
N ARG A 47 -15.14 -9.71 -12.09
CA ARG A 47 -13.74 -9.79 -11.62
C ARG A 47 -13.10 -8.43 -11.36
N VAL A 48 -13.87 -7.35 -11.47
CA VAL A 48 -13.42 -5.99 -11.18
C VAL A 48 -14.03 -5.58 -9.85
N HIS A 49 -13.17 -5.20 -8.91
CA HIS A 49 -13.56 -4.82 -7.56
C HIS A 49 -13.18 -3.36 -7.33
N TYR A 50 -14.10 -2.57 -6.76
CA TYR A 50 -13.77 -1.24 -6.30
C TYR A 50 -13.14 -1.27 -4.90
N PHE A 51 -12.04 -0.57 -4.71
CA PHE A 51 -11.44 -0.30 -3.40
C PHE A 51 -11.60 1.18 -3.02
N PRO A 52 -12.19 1.50 -1.85
CA PRO A 52 -12.60 2.85 -1.52
C PRO A 52 -11.46 3.72 -0.92
N ALA A 53 -10.29 3.79 -1.56
CA ALA A 53 -9.18 4.60 -1.04
C ALA A 53 -9.51 6.10 -0.96
N TYR A 54 -10.35 6.60 -1.88
CA TYR A 54 -10.77 8.00 -1.92
C TYR A 54 -11.60 8.33 -0.68
N GLU A 55 -12.62 7.54 -0.40
CA GLU A 55 -13.57 7.71 0.71
C GLU A 55 -12.88 7.50 2.06
N LEU A 56 -11.97 6.52 2.17
CA LEU A 56 -11.18 6.31 3.38
C LEU A 56 -10.40 7.58 3.78
N VAL A 57 -9.82 8.30 2.82
CA VAL A 57 -9.06 9.51 3.14
C VAL A 57 -9.97 10.74 3.26
N MET A 58 -10.96 10.88 2.38
CA MET A 58 -11.78 12.08 2.28
C MET A 58 -12.91 12.13 3.31
N ASP A 59 -13.50 10.98 3.65
CA ASP A 59 -14.71 10.88 4.48
C ASP A 59 -14.46 10.24 5.84
N ASP A 60 -13.59 9.23 5.91
CA ASP A 60 -13.29 8.52 7.16
C ASP A 60 -12.18 9.25 7.97
N LEU A 61 -11.03 9.53 7.35
CA LEU A 61 -9.98 10.35 7.97
C LEU A 61 -10.37 11.84 8.04
N ARG A 62 -10.84 12.41 6.92
CA ARG A 62 -11.54 13.71 6.79
C ARG A 62 -10.83 14.99 7.29
N ASP A 63 -9.60 14.89 7.81
CA ASP A 63 -8.86 15.99 8.42
C ASP A 63 -7.58 16.33 7.64
N TYR A 64 -7.25 17.61 7.53
CA TYR A 64 -6.03 18.10 6.88
C TYR A 64 -4.73 17.58 7.51
N ARG A 65 -4.75 17.19 8.79
CA ARG A 65 -3.60 16.55 9.45
C ARG A 65 -3.13 15.27 8.76
N PHE A 66 -4.01 14.67 7.96
CA PHE A 66 -3.73 13.47 7.19
C PHE A 66 -3.18 13.76 5.80
N PHE A 67 -2.86 15.01 5.50
CA PHE A 67 -2.16 15.44 4.29
C PHE A 67 -0.76 15.96 4.63
N GLU A 68 0.14 15.86 3.66
CA GLU A 68 1.45 16.49 3.68
C GLU A 68 1.31 18.03 3.67
N PRO A 69 2.38 18.80 3.97
CA PRO A 69 2.33 20.27 4.01
C PRO A 69 1.83 20.95 2.73
N ASP A 70 1.85 20.24 1.60
CA ASP A 70 1.31 20.74 0.34
C ASP A 70 -0.23 20.67 0.23
N MET A 71 -0.89 20.07 1.23
CA MET A 71 -2.34 19.92 1.35
C MET A 71 -2.97 19.10 0.22
N MET A 72 -2.16 18.37 -0.56
CA MET A 72 -2.57 17.62 -1.73
C MET A 72 -2.33 16.12 -1.58
N HIS A 73 -1.16 15.75 -1.06
CA HIS A 73 -0.78 14.35 -0.90
C HIS A 73 -1.16 13.83 0.48
N PRO A 74 -1.65 12.58 0.59
CA PRO A 74 -1.85 11.97 1.89
C PRO A 74 -0.52 11.83 2.65
N SER A 75 -0.57 12.09 3.95
CA SER A 75 0.52 11.85 4.88
C SER A 75 0.86 10.37 4.98
N GLN A 76 2.06 10.04 5.49
CA GLN A 76 2.41 8.64 5.77
C GLN A 76 1.37 7.94 6.66
N GLN A 77 0.81 8.64 7.65
CA GLN A 77 -0.24 8.07 8.50
C GLN A 77 -1.50 7.68 7.70
N ALA A 78 -1.89 8.50 6.73
CA ALA A 78 -3.02 8.20 5.86
C ALA A 78 -2.71 7.04 4.90
N ILE A 79 -1.49 7.00 4.36
CA ILE A 79 -1.02 5.89 3.51
C ILE A 79 -1.06 4.57 4.30
N ASP A 80 -0.56 4.57 5.53
CA ASP A 80 -0.56 3.39 6.41
C ASP A 80 -1.99 2.93 6.72
N TYR A 81 -2.90 3.88 6.95
CA TYR A 81 -4.32 3.60 7.18
C TYR A 81 -4.97 2.88 5.98
N VAL A 82 -4.78 3.44 4.78
CA VAL A 82 -5.30 2.85 3.54
C VAL A 82 -4.66 1.49 3.27
N TRP A 83 -3.35 1.34 3.51
CA TRP A 83 -2.63 0.06 3.35
C TRP A 83 -3.18 -1.02 4.27
N GLN A 84 -3.42 -0.68 5.55
CA GLN A 84 -4.04 -1.62 6.49
C GLN A 84 -5.42 -2.05 6.01
N TYR A 85 -6.27 -1.11 5.61
CA TYR A 85 -7.60 -1.43 5.12
C TYR A 85 -7.53 -2.34 3.88
N PHE A 86 -6.66 -2.02 2.92
CA PHE A 86 -6.43 -2.83 1.73
C PHE A 86 -5.99 -4.25 2.06
N ALA A 87 -5.00 -4.41 2.94
CA ALA A 87 -4.50 -5.71 3.38
C ALA A 87 -5.60 -6.50 4.10
N HIS A 88 -6.43 -5.85 4.93
CA HIS A 88 -7.54 -6.51 5.59
C HIS A 88 -8.64 -6.96 4.63
N THR A 89 -8.89 -6.22 3.55
CA THR A 89 -9.90 -6.55 2.54
C THR A 89 -9.44 -7.68 1.62
N PHE A 90 -8.20 -7.62 1.11
CA PHE A 90 -7.78 -8.48 -0.01
C PHE A 90 -6.76 -9.56 0.36
N PHE A 91 -6.06 -9.43 1.49
CA PHE A 91 -5.03 -10.41 1.84
C PHE A 91 -5.58 -11.54 2.72
N SER A 92 -5.29 -12.77 2.30
CA SER A 92 -5.44 -13.95 3.15
C SER A 92 -4.66 -13.78 4.46
N LYS A 93 -5.02 -14.54 5.49
CA LYS A 93 -4.26 -14.55 6.76
C LYS A 93 -2.78 -14.85 6.51
N ASN A 94 -2.48 -15.88 5.71
CA ASN A 94 -1.11 -16.27 5.39
C ASN A 94 -0.34 -15.15 4.68
N THR A 95 -1.00 -14.40 3.79
CA THR A 95 -0.40 -13.26 3.09
C THR A 95 -0.12 -12.11 4.07
N ARG A 96 -1.04 -11.82 5.00
CA ARG A 96 -0.82 -10.81 6.05
C ARG A 96 0.33 -11.18 6.97
N ASP A 97 0.39 -12.44 7.40
CA ASP A 97 1.48 -12.96 8.24
C ASP A 97 2.84 -12.83 7.51
N LEU A 98 2.87 -13.16 6.21
CA LEU A 98 4.05 -12.97 5.37
C LEU A 98 4.47 -11.49 5.28
N VAL A 99 3.55 -10.58 4.97
CA VAL A 99 3.83 -9.14 4.88
C VAL A 99 4.44 -8.61 6.18
N GLN A 100 3.92 -9.03 7.35
CA GLN A 100 4.48 -8.64 8.64
C GLN A 100 5.92 -9.13 8.85
N GLU A 101 6.25 -10.34 8.37
CA GLU A 101 7.62 -10.85 8.43
C GLU A 101 8.57 -10.05 7.50
N ILE A 102 8.10 -9.69 6.30
CA ILE A 102 8.82 -8.83 5.36
C ILE A 102 9.06 -7.44 5.97
N GLU A 103 8.03 -6.82 6.55
CA GLU A 103 8.11 -5.51 7.19
C GLU A 103 9.12 -5.49 8.35
N LYS A 104 9.16 -6.54 9.17
CA LYS A 104 10.17 -6.68 10.24
C LYS A 104 11.59 -6.67 9.67
N ILE A 105 11.84 -7.42 8.60
CA ILE A 105 13.16 -7.47 7.96
C ILE A 105 13.51 -6.11 7.35
N ASN A 106 12.58 -5.47 6.65
CA ASN A 106 12.79 -4.15 6.04
C ASN A 106 13.05 -3.07 7.10
N THR A 107 12.33 -3.11 8.22
CA THR A 107 12.54 -2.20 9.35
C THR A 107 13.92 -2.39 9.96
N MET A 108 14.35 -3.65 10.16
CA MET A 108 15.71 -3.94 10.62
C MET A 108 16.76 -3.43 9.62
N ARG A 109 16.54 -3.59 8.31
CA ARG A 109 17.47 -3.09 7.26
C ARG A 109 17.57 -1.57 7.21
N ALA A 110 16.48 -0.87 7.46
CA ALA A 110 16.45 0.58 7.50
C ALA A 110 17.21 1.15 8.71
N HIS A 111 17.50 0.34 9.72
CA HIS A 111 18.24 0.77 10.90
C HIS A 111 19.68 1.17 10.53
N ARG A 112 20.06 2.42 10.85
CA ARG A 112 21.40 2.95 10.64
C ARG A 112 22.19 2.92 11.96
N PRO A 113 23.17 2.02 12.13
CA PRO A 113 23.95 1.93 13.36
C PRO A 113 24.92 3.09 13.48
N MET A 114 25.07 3.63 14.70
CA MET A 114 26.07 4.67 14.97
C MET A 114 27.50 4.13 15.06
N LYS A 115 27.68 2.86 15.42
CA LYS A 115 28.98 2.17 15.50
C LYS A 115 28.84 0.74 14.96
N MET A 116 29.50 0.48 13.83
CA MET A 116 29.43 -0.80 13.12
C MET A 116 30.42 -1.85 13.64
N ASP A 117 31.42 -1.45 14.43
CA ASP A 117 32.42 -2.38 15.00
C ASP A 117 32.12 -2.65 16.47
N THR A 118 30.94 -3.21 16.74
CA THR A 118 30.52 -3.60 18.08
C THR A 118 29.98 -5.02 18.06
N PRO A 119 30.22 -5.84 19.11
CA PRO A 119 29.66 -7.18 19.21
C PRO A 119 28.13 -7.22 19.03
N GLN A 120 27.44 -6.18 19.53
CA GLN A 120 25.98 -6.04 19.40
C GLN A 120 25.56 -5.83 17.94
N TYR A 121 26.30 -5.02 17.17
CA TYR A 121 26.00 -4.84 15.75
C TYR A 121 26.25 -6.12 14.95
N HIS A 122 27.33 -6.86 15.23
CA HIS A 122 27.56 -8.16 14.58
C HIS A 122 26.45 -9.17 14.88
N GLN A 123 25.98 -9.24 16.14
CA GLN A 123 24.83 -10.07 16.50
C GLN A 123 23.55 -9.65 15.76
N PHE A 124 23.29 -8.34 15.69
CA PHE A 124 22.17 -7.78 14.94
C PHE A 124 22.23 -8.15 13.45
N ALA A 125 23.39 -7.94 12.80
CA ALA A 125 23.60 -8.25 11.39
C ALA A 125 23.43 -9.75 11.09
N ASN A 126 23.97 -10.62 11.96
CA ASN A 126 23.80 -12.07 11.85
C ASN A 126 22.32 -12.48 12.02
N SER A 127 21.61 -11.87 12.97
CA SER A 127 20.17 -12.11 13.18
C SER A 127 19.34 -11.69 11.97
N LEU A 128 19.65 -10.52 11.38
CA LEU A 128 19.00 -10.04 10.17
C LEU A 128 19.22 -10.99 8.99
N LYS A 129 20.47 -11.41 8.78
CA LYS A 129 20.83 -12.35 7.71
C LYS A 129 20.09 -13.68 7.86
N ALA A 130 20.10 -14.26 9.06
CA ALA A 130 19.41 -15.53 9.33
C ALA A 130 17.89 -15.44 9.07
N LYS A 131 17.25 -14.35 9.49
CA LYS A 131 15.81 -14.13 9.21
C LYS A 131 15.52 -14.01 7.72
N ALA A 132 16.35 -13.27 6.98
CA ALA A 132 16.20 -13.14 5.54
C ALA A 132 16.40 -14.50 4.82
N GLU A 133 17.42 -15.27 5.19
CA GLU A 133 17.68 -16.60 4.62
C GLU A 133 16.52 -17.57 4.86
N VAL A 134 15.98 -17.62 6.08
CA VAL A 134 14.80 -18.44 6.40
C VAL A 134 13.59 -18.04 5.56
N LEU A 135 13.34 -16.74 5.41
CA LEU A 135 12.18 -16.26 4.68
C LEU A 135 12.31 -16.51 3.17
N THR A 136 13.49 -16.28 2.59
CA THR A 136 13.79 -16.58 1.18
C THR A 136 13.74 -18.08 0.88
N ALA A 137 14.19 -18.93 1.81
CA ALA A 137 14.08 -20.38 1.66
C ALA A 137 12.61 -20.85 1.63
N ARG A 138 11.75 -20.23 2.45
CA ARG A 138 10.31 -20.52 2.47
C ARG A 138 9.55 -19.92 1.28
N PHE A 139 10.00 -18.76 0.78
CA PHE A 139 9.40 -18.05 -0.35
C PHE A 139 10.47 -17.65 -1.38
N PRO A 140 10.85 -18.56 -2.31
CA PRO A 140 11.97 -18.36 -3.23
C PRO A 140 11.82 -17.19 -4.22
N PHE A 141 10.62 -16.63 -4.35
CA PHE A 141 10.35 -15.45 -5.17
C PHE A 141 10.69 -14.12 -4.46
N LEU A 142 10.95 -14.14 -3.14
CA LEU A 142 11.40 -12.97 -2.41
C LEU A 142 12.90 -12.77 -2.59
N SER A 143 13.30 -11.51 -2.71
CA SER A 143 14.70 -11.10 -2.76
C SER A 143 14.93 -10.02 -1.71
N PHE A 144 15.91 -10.28 -0.85
CA PHE A 144 16.32 -9.39 0.22
C PHE A 144 17.77 -9.00 -0.02
#